data_AF-A0A6G1WR98-F1
#
_entry.id   AF-A0A6G1WR98-F1
#
_cell.length_a   1.000
_cell.length_b   1.000
_cell.length_c   1.000
_cell.angle_alpha   90.00
_cell.angle_beta   90.00
_cell.angle_gamma   90.00
#
_symmetry.space_group_name_H-M   'P 1'
#
loop_
_entity.id
_entity.type
_entity.pdbx_description
1 polymer ?
#
loop_
_entity_poly.entity_id
_entity_poly.type
_entity_poly.pdbx_seq_one_letter_code
_entity_poly.pdbx_strand_id
1 'polypeptide(L)'
;MTRTRFLTVSRRSFVKGATAAAGTALFAPSILRAATKHRRKNMTSADGQKDLQSYMDAVTAMLKLPPSDPRNWYRNGFIHLMDCPHGDWWFTSWHRGYLGYFEETCRELSGNPDFALPYWDWTANPEVLPPLFGTILDPVNSSAYIPDHNRFQDIMQEPIKA
;
A
#
# COMPACT_ATOMS: atom_id res chain seq x y z
N MET A 1 4.59 52.16 23.30
CA MET A 1 4.93 50.89 22.62
C MET A 1 3.95 49.82 23.11
N THR A 2 2.91 49.51 22.34
CA THR A 2 1.85 48.57 22.78
C THR A 2 1.79 47.42 21.80
N ARG A 3 2.20 46.21 22.23
CA ARG A 3 2.20 44.98 21.42
C ARG A 3 0.78 44.45 21.26
N THR A 4 0.28 44.37 20.03
CA THR A 4 -0.94 43.62 19.70
C THR A 4 -0.65 42.12 19.84
N ARG A 5 -1.29 41.45 20.80
CA ARG A 5 -1.30 39.99 20.89
C ARG A 5 -2.34 39.44 19.92
N PHE A 6 -1.91 38.65 18.94
CA PHE A 6 -2.82 37.81 18.15
C PHE A 6 -3.25 36.61 19.01
N LEU A 7 -4.56 36.43 19.17
CA LEU A 7 -5.15 35.26 19.82
C LEU A 7 -5.11 34.08 18.83
N THR A 8 -4.25 33.11 19.10
CA THR A 8 -4.23 31.83 18.38
C THR A 8 -5.43 30.99 18.83
N VAL A 9 -6.46 30.90 17.98
CA VAL A 9 -7.58 29.97 18.18
C VAL A 9 -7.08 28.55 17.89
N SER A 10 -6.94 27.74 18.93
CA SER A 10 -6.57 26.33 18.76
C SER A 10 -7.78 25.50 18.27
N ARG A 11 -7.52 24.43 17.51
CA ARG A 11 -8.56 23.47 17.06
C ARG A 11 -9.40 22.93 18.23
N ARG A 12 -8.82 22.83 19.43
CA ARG A 12 -9.49 22.36 20.65
C ARG A 12 -10.50 23.37 21.20
N SER A 13 -10.31 24.66 20.92
CA SER A 13 -11.21 25.75 21.33
C SER A 13 -12.44 25.83 20.41
N PHE A 14 -12.31 25.46 19.13
CA PHE A 14 -13.42 25.42 18.18
C PHE A 14 -14.43 24.31 18.50
N VAL A 15 -13.96 23.11 18.86
CA VAL A 15 -14.82 21.96 19.19
C VAL A 15 -15.67 22.20 20.45
N LYS A 16 -15.17 23.00 21.41
CA LYS A 16 -15.93 23.36 22.62
C LYS A 16 -16.99 24.44 22.39
N GLY A 17 -16.89 25.24 21.33
CA GLY A 17 -17.85 26.29 20.99
C GLY A 17 -19.05 25.80 20.18
N ALA A 18 -18.89 24.70 19.43
CA ALA A 18 -19.91 24.19 18.52
C ALA A 18 -21.11 23.51 19.22
N THR A 19 -21.02 23.18 20.51
CA THR A 19 -22.08 22.50 21.26
C THR A 19 -23.23 23.41 21.72
N ALA A 20 -23.15 24.73 21.55
CA ALA A 20 -24.16 25.65 22.07
C ALA A 20 -25.17 26.20 21.04
N ALA A 21 -25.09 25.85 19.74
CA ALA A 21 -25.87 26.53 18.69
C ALA A 21 -26.58 25.61 17.67
N ALA A 22 -26.87 24.35 17.98
CA ALA A 22 -27.55 23.45 17.04
C ALA A 22 -28.85 22.88 17.62
N GLY A 23 -29.87 23.73 17.72
CA GLY A 23 -31.26 23.29 17.77
C GLY A 23 -31.73 22.84 16.38
N THR A 24 -32.36 21.66 16.30
CA THR A 24 -33.12 21.13 15.16
C THR A 24 -32.43 21.12 13.79
N ALA A 25 -31.56 20.15 13.57
CA ALA A 25 -31.33 19.58 12.24
C ALA A 25 -31.56 18.07 12.31
N LEU A 26 -32.44 17.60 11.46
CA LEU A 26 -32.94 16.23 11.39
C LEU A 26 -31.80 15.23 11.10
N PHE A 27 -31.93 14.07 11.74
CA PHE A 27 -31.20 12.83 11.55
C PHE A 27 -30.60 12.61 10.15
N ALA A 28 -29.29 12.70 10.06
CA ALA A 28 -28.49 11.73 9.32
C ALA A 28 -27.18 11.55 10.10
N PRO A 29 -26.90 10.37 10.69
CA PRO A 29 -25.56 10.09 11.13
C PRO A 29 -24.73 9.91 9.86
N SER A 30 -24.22 11.02 9.32
CA SER A 30 -23.03 10.97 8.49
C SER A 30 -21.95 10.38 9.41
N ILE A 31 -21.77 9.07 9.32
CA ILE A 31 -20.65 8.37 9.93
C ILE A 31 -19.43 8.97 9.24
N LEU A 32 -18.89 10.03 9.82
CA LEU A 32 -17.54 10.51 9.54
C LEU A 32 -16.63 9.36 9.98
N ARG A 33 -16.47 8.38 9.10
CA ARG A 33 -15.49 7.31 9.28
C ARG A 33 -14.16 8.04 9.19
N ALA A 34 -13.56 8.32 10.35
CA ALA A 34 -12.21 8.83 10.41
C ALA A 34 -11.36 7.93 9.50
N ALA A 35 -10.67 8.51 8.52
CA ALA A 35 -9.84 7.76 7.61
C ALA A 35 -8.92 6.86 8.44
N THR A 36 -9.08 5.55 8.30
CA THR A 36 -8.26 4.57 9.00
C THR A 36 -6.82 4.83 8.63
N LYS A 37 -6.01 5.23 9.63
CA LYS A 37 -4.60 5.50 9.40
C LYS A 37 -3.87 4.15 9.31
N HIS A 38 -3.58 3.70 8.10
CA HIS A 38 -2.76 2.52 7.87
C HIS A 38 -1.32 2.78 8.36
N ARG A 39 -0.84 1.93 9.28
CA ARG A 39 0.52 2.02 9.82
C ARG A 39 1.31 0.83 9.31
N ARG A 40 2.35 1.09 8.52
CA ARG A 40 3.33 0.07 8.11
C ARG A 40 4.08 -0.42 9.33
N LYS A 41 4.21 -1.74 9.49
CA LYS A 41 4.92 -2.38 10.61
C LYS A 41 6.16 -3.09 10.08
N ASN A 42 7.16 -3.28 10.95
CA ASN A 42 8.34 -4.05 10.60
C ASN A 42 7.93 -5.51 10.38
N MET A 43 8.29 -6.10 9.25
CA MET A 43 7.87 -7.46 8.89
C MET A 43 8.35 -8.53 9.89
N THR A 44 9.39 -8.24 10.69
CA THR A 44 9.87 -9.14 11.74
C THR A 44 9.07 -9.05 13.05
N SER A 45 8.20 -8.04 13.20
CA SER A 45 7.32 -7.93 14.37
C SER A 45 6.09 -8.84 14.26
N ALA A 46 5.49 -9.22 15.39
CA ALA A 46 4.30 -10.07 15.41
C ALA A 46 3.12 -9.51 14.60
N ASP A 47 2.91 -8.19 14.62
CA ASP A 47 1.87 -7.56 13.80
C ASP A 47 2.29 -7.43 12.33
N GLY A 48 3.58 -7.22 12.04
CA GLY A 48 4.10 -7.21 10.68
C GLY A 48 4.02 -8.58 10.00
N GLN A 49 4.12 -9.68 10.75
CA GLN A 49 3.92 -11.03 10.23
C GLN A 49 2.47 -11.29 9.79
N LYS A 50 1.47 -10.65 10.43
CA LYS A 50 0.07 -10.72 9.98
C LYS A 50 -0.14 -9.97 8.66
N ASP A 51 0.46 -8.79 8.54
CA ASP A 51 0.46 -8.05 7.27
C ASP A 51 1.23 -8.82 6.20
N LEU A 52 2.32 -9.52 6.55
CA LEU A 52 3.07 -10.35 5.62
C LEU A 52 2.23 -11.52 5.09
N GLN A 53 1.41 -12.16 5.93
CA GLN A 53 0.44 -13.16 5.46
C GLN A 53 -0.56 -12.54 4.47
N SER A 54 -1.13 -11.38 4.81
CA SER A 54 -2.05 -10.68 3.89
C SER A 54 -1.35 -10.29 2.58
N TYR A 55 -0.07 -9.93 2.64
CA TYR A 55 0.74 -9.65 1.45
C TYR A 55 0.88 -10.90 0.57
N MET A 56 1.17 -12.06 1.15
CA MET A 56 1.20 -13.34 0.42
C MET A 56 -0.15 -13.67 -0.23
N ASP A 57 -1.25 -13.44 0.48
CA ASP A 57 -2.59 -13.68 -0.05
C ASP A 57 -2.89 -12.74 -1.25
N ALA A 58 -2.51 -11.47 -1.13
CA ALA A 58 -2.61 -10.51 -2.22
C ALA A 58 -1.76 -10.92 -3.44
N VAL A 59 -0.50 -11.31 -3.27
CA VAL A 59 0.37 -11.75 -4.38
C VAL A 59 -0.21 -13.00 -5.05
N THR A 60 -0.72 -13.94 -4.26
CA THR A 60 -1.42 -15.13 -4.76
C THR A 60 -2.60 -14.75 -5.65
N ALA A 61 -3.40 -13.76 -5.24
CA ALA A 61 -4.52 -13.26 -6.02
C ALA A 61 -4.05 -12.51 -7.28
N MET A 62 -3.04 -11.64 -7.18
CA MET A 62 -2.47 -10.90 -8.30
C MET A 62 -1.92 -11.81 -9.41
N LEU A 63 -1.29 -12.92 -9.05
CA LEU A 63 -0.77 -13.92 -10.00
C LEU A 63 -1.88 -14.66 -10.76
N LYS A 64 -3.10 -14.71 -10.21
CA LYS A 64 -4.27 -15.35 -10.84
C LYS A 64 -5.10 -14.38 -11.70
N LEU A 65 -4.84 -13.08 -11.61
CA LEU A 65 -5.56 -12.09 -12.42
C LEU A 65 -5.23 -12.25 -13.90
N PRO A 66 -6.17 -11.94 -14.82
CA PRO A 66 -5.89 -11.89 -16.24
C PRO A 66 -4.68 -10.99 -16.55
N PRO A 67 -3.83 -11.33 -17.54
CA PRO A 67 -2.67 -10.51 -17.93
C PRO A 67 -3.01 -9.05 -18.29
N SER A 68 -4.25 -8.80 -18.71
CA SER A 68 -4.76 -7.47 -19.05
C SER A 68 -5.21 -6.64 -17.83
N ASP A 69 -5.45 -7.26 -16.67
CA ASP A 69 -5.83 -6.52 -15.46
C ASP A 69 -4.62 -5.70 -14.97
N PRO A 70 -4.74 -4.37 -14.79
CA PRO A 70 -3.63 -3.53 -14.36
C PRO A 70 -3.05 -3.93 -13.00
N ARG A 71 -3.80 -4.66 -12.17
CA ARG A 71 -3.38 -5.14 -10.85
C ARG A 71 -2.67 -6.48 -10.88
N ASN A 72 -2.55 -7.13 -12.05
CA ASN A 72 -1.79 -8.36 -12.18
C ASN A 72 -0.34 -8.16 -11.67
N TRP A 73 0.22 -9.21 -11.05
CA TRP A 73 1.55 -9.15 -10.42
C TRP A 73 2.64 -8.59 -11.37
N TYR A 74 2.66 -9.07 -12.61
CA TYR A 74 3.64 -8.64 -13.61
C TYR A 74 3.40 -7.21 -14.08
N ARG A 75 2.14 -6.76 -14.15
CA ARG A 75 1.78 -5.38 -14.55
C ARG A 75 2.30 -4.37 -13.54
N ASN A 76 2.20 -4.67 -12.24
CA ASN A 76 2.82 -3.85 -11.19
C ASN A 76 4.34 -3.77 -11.38
N GLY A 77 5.01 -4.89 -11.68
CA GLY A 77 6.44 -4.93 -11.98
C GLY A 77 6.83 -4.09 -13.21
N PHE A 78 6.00 -4.07 -14.26
CA PHE A 78 6.28 -3.30 -15.47
C PHE A 78 6.24 -1.79 -15.26
N ILE A 79 5.37 -1.29 -14.39
CA ILE A 79 5.34 0.14 -14.02
C ILE A 79 6.73 0.55 -13.51
N HIS A 80 7.34 -0.25 -12.65
CA HIS A 80 8.69 0.02 -12.17
C HIS A 80 9.75 -0.15 -13.25
N LEU A 81 9.65 -1.19 -14.09
CA LEU A 81 10.62 -1.41 -15.15
C LEU A 81 10.66 -0.26 -16.18
N MET A 82 9.49 0.28 -16.54
CA MET A 82 9.35 1.20 -17.66
C MET A 82 9.40 2.67 -17.24
N ASP A 83 8.82 3.02 -16.09
CA ASP A 83 8.53 4.41 -15.73
C ASP A 83 9.28 4.91 -14.49
N CYS A 84 10.13 4.07 -13.87
CA CYS A 84 10.76 4.42 -12.61
C CYS A 84 11.95 5.39 -12.78
N PRO A 85 11.87 6.63 -12.24
CA PRO A 85 12.94 7.61 -12.29
C PRO A 85 14.03 7.24 -11.28
N HIS A 86 15.21 6.90 -11.79
CA HIS A 86 16.40 6.66 -10.99
C HIS A 86 17.43 7.76 -11.18
N GLY A 87 18.17 8.09 -10.10
CA GLY A 87 19.29 9.04 -10.17
C GLY A 87 18.88 10.52 -10.18
N ASP A 88 17.62 10.85 -9.91
CA ASP A 88 17.12 12.22 -9.86
C ASP A 88 16.30 12.52 -8.59
N TRP A 89 15.84 13.77 -8.48
CA TRP A 89 15.03 14.29 -7.38
C TRP A 89 13.62 13.68 -7.27
N TRP A 90 13.11 13.07 -8.34
CA TRP A 90 11.76 12.51 -8.41
C TRP A 90 11.67 11.10 -7.79
N PHE A 91 12.82 10.42 -7.64
CA PHE A 91 12.96 9.09 -7.06
C PHE A 91 12.04 8.84 -5.84
N THR A 92 12.16 9.61 -4.76
CA THR A 92 11.42 9.34 -3.52
C THR A 92 9.90 9.57 -3.67
N SER A 93 9.51 10.60 -4.41
CA SER A 93 8.09 10.94 -4.61
C SER A 93 7.39 9.91 -5.50
N TRP A 94 8.05 9.48 -6.57
CA TRP A 94 7.54 8.45 -7.47
C TRP A 94 7.35 7.12 -6.73
N HIS A 95 8.37 6.64 -5.99
CA HIS A 95 8.28 5.38 -5.24
C HIS A 95 7.22 5.44 -4.15
N ARG A 96 7.03 6.60 -3.52
CA ARG A 96 5.95 6.79 -2.54
C ARG A 96 4.57 6.60 -3.18
N GLY A 97 4.36 7.16 -4.37
CA GLY A 97 3.13 6.98 -5.14
C GLY A 97 2.93 5.53 -5.55
N TYR A 98 3.95 4.93 -6.17
CA TYR A 98 3.97 3.53 -6.58
C TYR A 98 3.60 2.57 -5.43
N LEU A 99 4.29 2.67 -4.30
CA LEU A 99 4.01 1.85 -3.12
C LEU A 99 2.64 2.16 -2.48
N GLY A 100 2.08 3.35 -2.70
CA GLY A 100 0.75 3.72 -2.22
C GLY A 100 -0.35 2.96 -2.97
N TYR A 101 -0.33 2.99 -4.30
CA TYR A 101 -1.27 2.24 -5.15
C TYR A 101 -1.08 0.73 -5.03
N PHE A 102 0.16 0.27 -4.92
CA PHE A 102 0.45 -1.15 -4.67
C PHE A 102 -0.12 -1.62 -3.33
N GLU A 103 0.03 -0.82 -2.26
CA GLU A 103 -0.54 -1.13 -0.95
C GLU A 103 -2.07 -1.19 -0.98
N GLU A 104 -2.73 -0.28 -1.71
CA GLU A 104 -4.19 -0.31 -1.92
C GLU A 104 -4.63 -1.58 -2.65
N THR A 105 -3.92 -1.95 -3.72
CA THR A 105 -4.18 -3.19 -4.46
C THR A 105 -4.04 -4.42 -3.56
N CYS A 106 -2.98 -4.48 -2.73
CA CYS A 106 -2.81 -5.56 -1.77
C CYS A 106 -3.95 -5.62 -0.75
N ARG A 107 -4.41 -4.47 -0.26
CA ARG A 107 -5.52 -4.38 0.70
C ARG A 107 -6.81 -4.95 0.10
N GLU A 108 -7.12 -4.60 -1.14
CA GLU A 108 -8.28 -5.12 -1.86
C GLU A 108 -8.18 -6.63 -2.08
N LEU A 109 -7.06 -7.10 -2.64
CA LEU A 109 -6.92 -8.48 -3.10
C LEU A 109 -6.63 -9.49 -1.98
N SER A 110 -6.09 -9.04 -0.84
CA SER A 110 -5.98 -9.87 0.36
C SER A 110 -7.30 -9.98 1.13
N GLY A 111 -8.27 -9.08 0.87
CA GLY A 111 -9.50 -8.97 1.66
C GLY A 111 -9.29 -8.41 3.07
N ASN A 112 -8.08 -7.93 3.40
CA ASN A 112 -7.78 -7.33 4.71
C ASN A 112 -7.86 -5.80 4.64
N PRO A 113 -8.95 -5.16 5.12
CA PRO A 113 -9.12 -3.71 5.04
C PRO A 113 -8.13 -2.93 5.92
N ASP A 114 -7.46 -3.58 6.88
CA ASP A 114 -6.48 -2.94 7.77
C ASP A 114 -5.04 -3.11 7.27
N PHE A 115 -4.84 -3.78 6.14
CA PHE A 115 -3.52 -4.02 5.55
C PHE A 115 -2.75 -2.71 5.32
N ALA A 116 -1.49 -2.74 5.73
CA ALA A 116 -0.46 -1.77 5.39
C ALA A 116 0.77 -2.55 4.94
N LEU A 117 1.47 -2.09 3.90
CA LEU A 117 2.62 -2.80 3.37
C LEU A 117 3.71 -2.91 4.45
N PRO A 118 4.13 -4.12 4.85
CA PRO A 118 5.14 -4.25 5.89
C PRO A 118 6.50 -3.78 5.34
N TYR A 119 7.32 -3.19 6.19
CA TYR A 119 8.68 -2.75 5.82
C TYR A 119 9.73 -3.69 6.39
N TRP A 120 10.85 -3.80 5.69
CA TRP A 120 12.04 -4.48 6.18
C TRP A 120 12.96 -3.47 6.84
N ASP A 121 13.14 -3.58 8.16
CA ASP A 121 14.15 -2.80 8.88
C ASP A 121 15.54 -3.44 8.75
N TRP A 122 16.14 -3.26 7.57
CA TRP A 122 17.48 -3.75 7.28
C TRP A 122 18.57 -3.09 8.15
N THR A 123 18.26 -1.95 8.79
CA THR A 123 19.20 -1.28 9.72
C THR A 123 19.28 -1.99 11.07
N ALA A 124 18.20 -2.66 11.47
CA ALA A 124 18.16 -3.49 12.68
C ALA A 124 18.56 -4.94 12.39
N ASN A 125 18.12 -5.51 11.27
CA ASN A 125 18.54 -6.83 10.82
C ASN A 125 18.67 -6.89 9.28
N PRO A 126 19.91 -6.94 8.73
CA PRO A 126 20.16 -6.98 7.29
C PRO A 126 20.05 -8.39 6.68
N GLU A 127 19.77 -9.42 7.47
CA GLU A 127 19.62 -10.79 6.95
C GLU A 127 18.38 -10.91 6.06
N VAL A 128 18.50 -11.72 4.99
CA VAL A 128 17.34 -12.06 4.17
C VAL A 128 16.40 -12.93 4.99
N LEU A 129 15.15 -12.47 5.10
CA LEU A 129 14.23 -13.03 6.07
C LEU A 129 13.64 -14.36 5.58
N PRO A 130 13.67 -15.43 6.39
CA PRO A 130 13.18 -16.76 5.99
C PRO A 130 11.78 -16.80 5.38
N PRO A 131 10.79 -15.99 5.85
CA PRO A 131 9.46 -15.96 5.24
C PRO A 131 9.40 -15.55 3.76
N LEU A 132 10.47 -14.95 3.22
CA LEU A 132 10.57 -14.60 1.81
C LEU A 132 10.94 -15.81 0.92
N PHE A 133 11.41 -16.91 1.52
CA PHE A 133 11.81 -18.13 0.82
C PHE A 133 10.82 -19.27 1.08
N GLY A 134 10.63 -20.14 0.10
CA GLY A 134 9.73 -21.30 0.22
C GLY A 134 8.24 -20.94 0.37
N THR A 135 7.86 -19.68 0.09
CA THR A 135 6.48 -19.19 0.09
C THR A 135 6.09 -18.69 -1.30
N ILE A 136 4.88 -18.14 -1.45
CA ILE A 136 4.48 -17.47 -2.69
C ILE A 136 5.36 -16.27 -3.03
N LEU A 137 6.16 -15.73 -2.10
CA LEU A 137 7.06 -14.61 -2.37
C LEU A 137 8.41 -15.06 -2.95
N ASP A 138 8.62 -16.37 -3.08
CA ASP A 138 9.80 -16.97 -3.68
C ASP A 138 9.52 -17.31 -5.16
N PRO A 139 9.88 -16.43 -6.11
CA PRO A 139 9.59 -16.66 -7.52
C PRO A 139 10.39 -17.82 -8.13
N VAL A 140 11.43 -18.31 -7.45
CA VAL A 140 12.25 -19.42 -7.94
C VAL A 140 11.59 -20.75 -7.61
N ASN A 141 11.04 -20.89 -6.40
CA ASN A 141 10.50 -22.16 -5.91
C ASN A 141 8.98 -22.26 -6.00
N SER A 142 8.28 -21.16 -6.25
CA SER A 142 6.82 -21.16 -6.42
C SER A 142 6.41 -21.42 -7.88
N SER A 143 5.62 -22.47 -8.11
CA SER A 143 5.04 -22.78 -9.43
C SER A 143 3.94 -21.80 -9.87
N ALA A 144 3.56 -20.84 -9.03
CA ALA A 144 2.57 -19.82 -9.38
C ALA A 144 3.12 -18.76 -10.35
N TYR A 145 4.45 -18.69 -10.50
CA TYR A 145 5.10 -17.77 -11.43
C TYR A 145 5.25 -18.40 -12.81
N ILE A 146 5.27 -17.54 -13.83
CA ILE A 146 5.61 -17.90 -15.20
C ILE A 146 7.03 -18.48 -15.22
N PRO A 147 7.22 -19.73 -15.68
CA PRO A 147 8.46 -20.49 -15.47
C PRO A 147 9.61 -20.08 -16.39
N ASP A 148 9.31 -19.50 -17.55
CA ASP A 148 10.32 -19.19 -18.56
C ASP A 148 9.90 -18.02 -19.47
N HIS A 149 10.89 -17.53 -20.23
CA HIS A 149 10.72 -16.39 -21.11
C HIS A 149 9.73 -16.64 -22.26
N ASN A 150 9.72 -17.83 -22.85
CA ASN A 150 8.82 -18.12 -23.97
C ASN A 150 7.38 -18.08 -23.49
N ARG A 151 7.10 -18.73 -22.36
CA ARG A 151 5.78 -18.70 -21.74
C ARG A 151 5.38 -17.29 -21.32
N PHE A 152 6.34 -16.49 -20.86
CA PHE A 152 6.10 -15.09 -20.52
C PHE A 152 5.69 -14.27 -21.75
N GLN A 153 6.38 -14.42 -22.88
CA GLN A 153 6.00 -13.76 -24.14
C GLN A 153 4.58 -14.16 -24.55
N ASP A 154 4.26 -15.46 -24.54
CA ASP A 154 2.92 -15.94 -24.91
C ASP A 154 1.80 -15.33 -24.08
N ILE A 155 2.02 -15.12 -22.78
CA ILE A 155 1.01 -14.61 -21.84
C ILE A 155 0.95 -13.07 -21.86
N MET A 156 2.10 -12.41 -21.90
CA MET A 156 2.20 -10.97 -21.59
C MET A 156 2.38 -10.08 -22.83
N GLN A 157 2.72 -10.62 -24.00
CA GLN A 157 3.04 -9.82 -25.18
C GLN A 157 1.86 -8.96 -25.68
N GLU A 158 0.65 -9.53 -25.76
CA GLU A 158 -0.52 -8.79 -26.25
C GLU A 158 -0.97 -7.67 -25.29
N PRO A 159 -1.05 -7.89 -23.96
CA PRO A 159 -1.34 -6.81 -23.00
C PRO A 159 -0.35 -5.64 -22.98
N ILE A 160 0.89 -5.83 -23.48
CA ILE A 160 1.93 -4.79 -23.50
C ILE A 160 1.86 -3.91 -24.76
N LYS A 161 1.26 -4.39 -25.86
CA LYS A 161 1.17 -3.66 -27.14
C LYS A 161 0.01 -2.64 -27.20
N ALA A 162 -0.90 -2.66 -26.24
CA ALA A 162 -2.11 -1.82 -26.21
C ALA A 162 -1.90 -0.49 -25.50
#